data_AF-A0A392SXS4-F1
#
_entry.id   AF-A0A392SXS4-F1
#
_cell.length_a   1.000
_cell.length_b   1.000
_cell.length_c   1.000
_cell.angle_alpha   90.00
_cell.angle_beta   90.00
_cell.angle_gamma   90.00
#
_symmetry.space_group_name_H-M   'P 1'
#
loop_
_entity.id
_entity.type
_entity.pdbx_description
1 polymer ?
#
loop_
_entity_poly.entity_id
_entity_poly.type
_entity_poly.pdbx_seq_one_letter_code
_entity_poly.pdbx_strand_id
1 'polypeptide(L)' 'AQALWDAPVPENFKIPNLPTFEGRTDPLEHLMAVGTQLAIIGATEHLKCKLLSGTLKEAALRWYILILWETTLSKKS' A
#
# COMPACT_ATOMS: atom_id res chain seq x y z
N ALA A 1 -8.83 10.39 8.59
CA ALA A 1 -7.81 9.92 7.61
C ALA A 1 -6.37 10.24 8.04
N GLN A 2 -6.09 11.38 8.69
CA GLN A 2 -4.73 11.72 9.18
C GLN A 2 -4.12 10.63 10.08
N ALA A 3 -4.94 10.09 10.99
CA ALA A 3 -4.54 9.01 11.90
C ALA A 3 -4.04 7.73 11.19
N LEU A 4 -4.39 7.52 9.91
CA LEU A 4 -4.00 6.29 9.22
C LEU A 4 -2.52 6.26 8.82
N TRP A 5 -1.96 7.42 8.46
CA TRP A 5 -0.61 7.55 7.90
C TRP A 5 0.44 7.88 8.98
N ASP A 6 0.03 8.55 10.06
CA ASP A 6 0.85 8.91 11.21
C ASP A 6 1.07 7.75 12.20
N ALA A 7 0.44 6.59 11.98
CA ALA A 7 0.63 5.43 12.84
C ALA A 7 2.10 4.94 12.80
N PRO A 8 2.78 4.84 13.95
CA PRO A 8 4.17 4.37 14.00
C PRO A 8 4.26 2.90 13.60
N VAL A 9 5.28 2.57 12.81
CA VAL A 9 5.63 1.17 12.50
C VAL A 9 6.44 0.64 13.69
N PRO A 10 6.14 -0.57 14.21
CA PRO A 10 6.92 -1.15 15.30
C PRO A 10 8.42 -1.25 14.95
N GLU A 11 9.30 -0.93 15.89
CA GLU A 11 10.76 -0.83 15.65
C GLU A 11 11.40 -2.15 15.16
N ASN A 12 10.83 -3.29 15.53
CA ASN A 12 11.28 -4.63 15.13
C ASN A 12 10.50 -5.21 13.93
N PHE A 13 9.72 -4.40 13.23
CA PHE A 13 8.92 -4.87 12.11
C PHE A 13 9.81 -5.18 10.90
N LYS A 14 9.93 -6.47 10.58
CA LYS A 14 10.54 -6.91 9.33
C LYS A 14 9.50 -6.82 8.22
N ILE A 15 9.85 -6.12 7.14
CA ILE A 15 9.00 -6.04 5.96
C ILE A 15 8.89 -7.46 5.38
N PRO A 16 7.68 -8.04 5.30
CA PRO A 16 7.49 -9.34 4.69
C PRO A 16 7.80 -9.26 3.18
N ASN A 17 8.25 -10.37 2.60
CA ASN A 17 8.41 -10.45 1.15
C ASN A 17 7.02 -10.52 0.50
N LEU A 18 6.49 -9.36 0.13
CA LEU A 18 5.19 -9.24 -0.51
C LEU A 18 5.33 -9.32 -2.03
N PRO A 19 4.33 -9.90 -2.73
CA PRO A 19 4.31 -9.89 -4.18
C PRO A 19 4.27 -8.43 -4.68
N THR A 20 4.86 -8.19 -5.84
CA THR A 20 4.90 -6.87 -6.47
C THR A 20 3.89 -6.77 -7.59
N PHE A 21 3.28 -5.60 -7.75
CA PHE A 21 2.29 -5.33 -8.77
C PHE A 21 2.74 -4.25 -9.74
N GLU A 22 2.96 -4.64 -10.99
CA GLU A 22 3.35 -3.75 -12.09
C GLU A 22 2.17 -3.25 -12.91
N GLY A 23 0.93 -3.70 -12.61
CA GLY A 23 -0.27 -3.40 -13.40
C GLY A 23 -0.50 -4.32 -14.59
N ARG A 24 0.14 -5.51 -14.61
CA ARG A 24 0.06 -6.50 -15.70
C ARG A 24 -0.75 -7.74 -15.37
N THR A 25 -1.00 -7.99 -14.09
CA THR A 25 -1.77 -9.13 -13.58
C THR A 25 -3.13 -8.67 -13.08
N ASP A 26 -4.00 -9.61 -12.72
CA ASP A 26 -5.30 -9.30 -12.16
C ASP A 26 -5.15 -8.55 -10.82
N PRO A 27 -5.74 -7.34 -10.68
CA PRO A 27 -5.62 -6.55 -9.45
C PRO A 27 -6.27 -7.23 -8.23
N LEU A 28 -7.32 -8.03 -8.43
CA LEU A 28 -8.01 -8.71 -7.34
C LEU A 28 -7.18 -9.87 -6.82
N GLU A 29 -6.54 -10.64 -7.70
CA GLU A 29 -5.58 -11.69 -7.34
C GLU A 29 -4.43 -11.11 -6.51
N HIS A 30 -3.87 -9.97 -6.94
CA HIS A 30 -2.83 -9.27 -6.18
C HIS A 30 -3.32 -8.83 -4.80
N LEU A 31 -4.52 -8.23 -4.72
CA LEU A 31 -5.11 -7.81 -3.44
C LEU A 31 -5.34 -8.98 -2.50
N MET A 32 -5.81 -10.13 -3.00
CA MET A 32 -5.98 -11.34 -2.20
C MET A 32 -4.64 -11.86 -1.69
N ALA A 33 -3.63 -11.97 -2.56
CA ALA A 33 -2.31 -12.47 -2.18
C ALA A 33 -1.64 -11.61 -1.10
N VAL A 34 -1.65 -10.29 -1.28
CA VAL A 34 -1.13 -9.34 -0.27
C VAL A 34 -1.98 -9.40 1.00
N GLY A 35 -3.31 -9.40 0.86
CA GLY A 35 -4.24 -9.46 2.00
C GLY A 35 -4.04 -10.68 2.89
N THR A 36 -3.85 -11.86 2.31
CA THR A 36 -3.56 -13.10 3.03
C THR A 36 -2.23 -13.00 3.80
N GLN A 37 -1.16 -12.51 3.17
CA GLN A 37 0.14 -12.33 3.83
C GLN A 37 0.05 -11.34 5.01
N LEU A 38 -0.66 -10.23 4.82
CA LEU A 38 -0.85 -9.21 5.84
C LEU A 38 -1.72 -9.71 7.01
N ALA A 39 -2.66 -10.61 6.76
CA ALA A 39 -3.43 -11.27 7.80
C ALA A 39 -2.56 -12.24 8.62
N ILE A 40 -1.70 -13.03 7.97
CA ILE A 40 -0.80 -13.98 8.62
C ILE A 40 0.16 -13.28 9.60
N ILE A 41 0.71 -12.12 9.22
CA ILE A 41 1.62 -11.35 10.09
C ILE A 41 0.88 -10.51 11.14
N GLY A 42 -0.45 -10.51 11.16
CA GLY A 42 -1.24 -9.71 12.08
C GLY A 42 -1.11 -8.20 11.86
N ALA A 43 -0.92 -7.75 10.61
CA ALA A 43 -0.78 -6.32 10.32
C ALA A 43 -2.05 -5.55 10.69
N THR A 44 -1.89 -4.44 11.39
CA THR A 44 -2.99 -3.49 11.66
C THR A 44 -3.44 -2.82 10.35
N GLU A 45 -4.68 -2.35 10.26
CA GLU A 45 -5.21 -1.73 9.04
C GLU A 45 -4.31 -0.62 8.49
N HIS A 46 -3.78 0.20 9.39
CA HIS A 46 -2.78 1.23 9.11
C HIS A 46 -1.54 0.69 8.39
N LEU A 47 -0.99 -0.39 8.94
CA LEU A 47 0.18 -1.06 8.39
C LEU A 47 -0.14 -1.76 7.06
N LYS A 48 -1.37 -2.28 6.91
CA LYS A 48 -1.82 -2.88 5.65
C LYS A 48 -1.79 -1.87 4.50
N CYS A 49 -2.31 -0.65 4.71
CA CYS A 49 -2.26 0.41 3.70
C CYS A 49 -0.84 0.78 3.30
N LYS A 50 0.07 0.91 4.29
CA LYS A 50 1.48 1.26 4.08
C LYS A 50 2.25 0.16 3.36
N LEU A 51 1.95 -1.10 3.65
CA LEU A 51 2.58 -2.25 2.99
C LEU A 51 2.04 -2.47 1.59
N LEU A 52 0.73 -2.30 1.38
CA LEU A 52 0.10 -2.42 0.07
C LEU A 52 0.65 -1.37 -0.91
N SER A 53 0.82 -0.11 -0.49
CA SER A 53 1.43 0.91 -1.35
C SER A 53 2.87 0.57 -1.73
N GLY A 54 3.61 -0.11 -0.83
CA GLY A 54 4.96 -0.62 -1.10
C GLY A 54 5.02 -1.79 -2.10
N THR A 55 3.89 -2.42 -2.42
CA THR A 55 3.85 -3.49 -3.44
C THR A 55 3.75 -2.97 -4.87
N LEU A 56 3.36 -1.70 -5.05
CA LEU A 56 3.16 -1.09 -6.37
C LEU A 56 4.52 -0.77 -7.01
N LYS A 57 4.69 -1.16 -8.27
CA LYS A 57 5.87 -0.86 -9.08
C LYS A 57 5.50 -0.30 -10.45
N GLU A 58 6.47 0.31 -11.12
CA GLU A 58 6.37 0.77 -12.51
C GLU A 58 5.08 1.55 -12.82
N ALA A 59 4.25 1.06 -13.75
CA ALA A 59 3.04 1.72 -14.19
C ALA A 59 2.01 1.87 -13.06
N ALA A 60 1.88 0.87 -12.19
CA ALA A 60 0.97 0.92 -11.05
C ALA A 60 1.39 1.98 -10.03
N LEU A 61 2.69 2.09 -9.75
CA LEU A 61 3.23 3.12 -8.87
C LEU A 61 3.03 4.53 -9.46
N ARG A 62 3.30 4.71 -10.76
CA ARG A 62 3.10 5.98 -11.46
C ARG A 62 1.63 6.43 -11.41
N TRP A 63 0.71 5.51 -11.67
CA TRP A 63 -0.73 5.78 -11.56
C TRP A 63 -1.12 6.19 -10.13
N TYR A 64 -0.64 5.46 -9.13
CA TYR A 64 -0.93 5.77 -7.72
C TYR A 64 -0.43 7.16 -7.32
N ILE A 65 0.80 7.52 -7.70
CA ILE A 65 1.37 8.84 -7.44
C ILE A 65 0.58 9.93 -8.17
N LEU A 66 0.15 9.70 -9.41
CA LEU A 66 -0.66 10.65 -10.17
C LEU A 66 -1.98 10.95 -9.44
N ILE A 67 -2.70 9.91 -9.01
CA ILE A 67 -3.96 10.04 -8.25
C ILE A 67 -3.72 10.74 -6.90
N LEU A 68 -2.64 10.42 -6.20
CA LEU A 68 -2.27 11.12 -4.97
C LEU A 68 -1.97 12.59 -5.23
N TRP A 69 -1.30 12.92 -6.33
CA TRP A 69 -0.96 14.29 -6.66
C TRP A 69 -2.21 15.11 -6.99
N GLU A 70 -3.14 14.56 -7.77
CA GLU A 70 -4.43 15.20 -8.07
C GLU A 70 -5.24 15.48 -6.79
N THR A 71 -5.35 14.48 -5.90
CA THR A 71 -6.11 14.60 -4.65
C THR A 71 -5.44 15.48 -3.60
N THR A 72 -4.12 15.69 -3.66
CA THR A 72 -3.39 16.60 -2.75
C THR A 72 -3.35 18.04 -3.27
N LEU A 73 -3.28 18.25 -4.59
CA LEU A 73 -3.42 19.58 -5.20
C LEU A 73 -4.83 20.13 -5.04
N SER A 74 -5.86 19.29 -5.25
CA SER A 74 -7.26 19.70 -5.11
C SER A 74 -7.67 20.09 -3.68
N LYS A 75 -6.86 19.75 -2.65
CA LYS A 75 -7.08 20.18 -1.26
C LYS A 75 -6.29 21.43 -0.86
N LYS A 76 -5.42 21.93 -1.75
CA LYS A 76 -4.60 23.14 -1.54
C LYS A 76 -5.06 24.34 -2.37
N SER A 77 -6.06 24.16 -3.24
CA SER A 77 -6.78 25.24 -3.93
C SER A 77 -8.13 25.47 -3.26
#